data_AF-A0AAD9HB87-F1
#
_entry.id   AF-A0AAD9HB87-F1
#
_cell.length_a   1.000
_cell.length_b   1.000
_cell.length_c   1.000
_cell.angle_alpha   90.00
_cell.angle_beta   90.00
_cell.angle_gamma   90.00
#
_symmetry.space_group_name_H-M   'P 1'
#
loop_
_entity.id
_entity.type
_entity.pdbx_description
1 polymer ?
#
loop_
_entity_poly.entity_id
_entity_poly.type
_entity_poly.pdbx_seq_one_letter_code
_entity_poly.pdbx_strand_id
1 'polypeptide(L)'
;SSSMSPPDASLDRICSAFFALSRTSPSDPDNAPTPFTLLGLDPNAHPFHPVERSALPGTAQHAEAQAAVFKASARVKKSVWPKHERGDEIAKRVIEALWHVGSVLLSDETRLYFMTKVQPRLEGSRWYKNTVSHRASVIRGMCQDVWDSHGWD
;
A
#
# COMPACT_ATOMS: atom_id res chain seq x y z
N SER A 1 24.41 -10.97 8.43
CA SER A 1 23.27 -10.07 8.23
C SER A 1 22.05 -10.89 7.85
N SER A 2 21.10 -11.05 8.77
CA SER A 2 19.93 -11.92 8.57
C SER A 2 19.03 -11.34 7.47
N SER A 3 19.05 -11.99 6.31
CA SER A 3 18.03 -11.84 5.27
C SER A 3 16.75 -12.51 5.78
N MET A 4 15.97 -11.79 6.59
CA MET A 4 14.58 -12.18 6.80
C MET A 4 13.85 -11.89 5.49
N SER A 5 13.71 -12.93 4.67
CA SER A 5 12.69 -12.98 3.63
C SER A 5 11.35 -12.58 4.25
N PRO A 6 10.48 -11.84 3.54
CA PRO A 6 9.13 -11.64 4.04
C PRO A 6 8.51 -13.00 4.36
N PRO A 7 7.67 -13.11 5.39
CA PRO A 7 6.71 -14.19 5.42
C PRO A 7 5.87 -14.08 4.15
N ASP A 8 5.71 -15.19 3.42
CA ASP A 8 5.06 -15.22 2.10
C ASP A 8 3.72 -14.44 2.10
N ALA A 9 2.96 -14.52 3.20
CA ALA A 9 1.68 -13.82 3.36
C ALA A 9 1.79 -12.28 3.39
N SER A 10 2.88 -11.70 3.90
CA SER A 10 3.06 -10.24 3.88
C SER A 10 3.40 -9.74 2.49
N LEU A 11 4.28 -10.46 1.78
CA LEU A 11 4.63 -10.12 0.40
C LEU A 11 3.41 -10.25 -0.51
N ASP A 12 2.65 -11.34 -0.37
CA ASP A 12 1.42 -11.57 -1.13
C ASP A 12 0.40 -10.43 -0.94
N ARG A 13 0.13 -10.02 0.31
CA ARG A 13 -0.76 -8.88 0.60
C ARG A 13 -0.26 -7.58 -0.04
N ILE A 14 1.05 -7.32 0.02
CA ILE A 14 1.66 -6.11 -0.56
C ILE A 14 1.53 -6.13 -2.08
N CYS A 15 1.85 -7.26 -2.71
CA CYS A 15 1.78 -7.40 -4.17
C CYS A 15 0.34 -7.39 -4.69
N SER A 16 -0.59 -7.98 -3.95
CA SER A 16 -2.02 -7.89 -4.20
C SER A 16 -2.53 -6.45 -4.09
N ALA A 17 -2.06 -5.68 -3.09
CA ALA A 17 -2.37 -4.25 -2.99
C ALA A 17 -1.83 -3.44 -4.17
N PHE A 18 -0.58 -3.66 -4.59
CA PHE A 18 -0.03 -2.97 -5.76
C PHE A 18 -0.73 -3.33 -7.06
N PHE A 19 -1.12 -4.59 -7.22
CA PHE A 19 -1.92 -5.02 -8.36
C PHE A 19 -3.30 -4.33 -8.37
N ALA A 20 -4.01 -4.30 -7.24
CA ALA A 20 -5.29 -3.60 -7.15
C ALA A 20 -5.14 -2.09 -7.41
N LEU A 21 -4.06 -1.48 -6.92
CA LEU A 21 -3.73 -0.07 -7.15
C LEU A 21 -3.46 0.23 -8.63
N SER A 22 -2.70 -0.62 -9.34
CA SER A 22 -2.40 -0.42 -10.77
C SER A 22 -3.68 -0.34 -11.62
N ARG A 23 -4.69 -1.15 -11.28
CA ARG A 23 -5.98 -1.18 -11.95
C ARG A 23 -6.80 0.10 -11.77
N THR A 24 -6.54 0.90 -10.74
CA THR A 24 -7.18 2.21 -10.53
C THR A 24 -6.75 3.26 -11.56
N SER A 25 -5.62 3.06 -12.24
CA SER A 25 -5.05 3.98 -13.23
C SER A 25 -4.75 3.23 -14.54
N PRO A 26 -5.75 2.73 -15.28
CA PRO A 26 -5.52 1.80 -16.39
C PRO A 26 -4.74 2.39 -17.56
N SER A 27 -4.77 3.72 -17.75
CA SER A 27 -3.97 4.40 -18.77
C SER A 27 -2.51 4.55 -18.39
N ASP A 28 -2.18 4.42 -17.11
CA ASP A 28 -0.85 4.66 -16.55
C ASP A 28 -0.66 3.87 -15.24
N PRO A 29 -0.63 2.52 -15.32
CA PRO A 29 -0.61 1.66 -14.14
C PRO A 29 0.67 1.81 -13.32
N ASP A 30 1.78 2.19 -13.97
CA ASP A 30 3.07 2.42 -13.35
C ASP A 30 3.07 3.67 -12.44
N ASN A 31 2.12 4.59 -12.65
CA ASN A 31 1.90 5.78 -11.82
C ASN A 31 0.80 5.64 -10.77
N ALA A 32 0.28 4.43 -10.56
CA ALA A 32 -0.73 4.20 -9.55
C ALA A 32 -0.29 4.68 -8.15
N PRO A 33 -1.24 5.13 -7.30
CA PRO A 33 -0.91 5.59 -5.96
C PRO A 33 -0.29 4.46 -5.13
N THR A 34 0.58 4.80 -4.18
CA THR A 34 0.99 3.85 -3.12
C THR A 34 -0.16 3.64 -2.11
N PRO A 35 -0.09 2.64 -1.21
CA PRO A 35 -1.03 2.50 -0.10
C PRO A 35 -1.25 3.79 0.70
N PHE A 36 -0.16 4.47 1.08
CA PHE A 36 -0.23 5.76 1.79
C PHE A 36 -0.81 6.88 0.93
N THR A 37 -0.41 6.95 -0.36
CA THR A 37 -0.92 7.96 -1.29
C THR A 37 -2.42 7.81 -1.53
N LEU A 38 -2.93 6.58 -1.71
CA LEU A 38 -4.37 6.33 -1.90
C LEU A 38 -5.19 6.87 -0.72
N LEU A 39 -4.69 6.65 0.50
CA LEU A 39 -5.36 7.08 1.73
C LEU A 39 -5.08 8.55 2.08
N GLY A 40 -4.15 9.23 1.40
CA GLY A 40 -3.71 10.57 1.77
C GLY A 40 -3.09 10.60 3.17
N LEU A 41 -2.22 9.63 3.47
CA LEU A 41 -1.48 9.50 4.71
C LEU A 41 0.02 9.71 4.44
N ASP A 42 0.76 10.16 5.45
CA ASP A 42 2.22 10.33 5.38
C ASP A 42 2.92 9.24 6.20
N PRO A 43 3.72 8.35 5.59
CA PRO A 43 4.43 7.29 6.30
C PRO A 43 5.54 7.81 7.23
N ASN A 44 6.01 9.03 7.04
CA ASN A 44 7.09 9.66 7.81
C ASN A 44 6.57 10.58 8.92
N ALA A 45 5.24 10.71 9.05
CA ALA A 45 4.60 11.49 10.10
C ALA A 45 4.01 10.58 11.19
N HIS A 46 3.71 11.17 12.34
CA HIS A 46 2.86 10.54 13.34
C HIS A 46 1.47 10.21 12.74
N PRO A 47 0.86 9.05 13.03
CA PRO A 47 1.24 8.01 14.00
C PRO A 47 2.14 6.90 13.43
N PHE A 48 2.57 7.00 12.17
CA PHE A 48 3.31 5.95 11.49
C PHE A 48 4.80 5.95 11.82
N HIS A 49 5.34 7.08 12.28
CA HIS A 49 6.72 7.24 12.70
C HIS A 49 6.86 7.47 14.23
N PRO A 50 7.79 6.79 14.93
CA PRO A 50 8.69 5.74 14.43
C PRO A 50 7.96 4.42 14.12
N VAL A 51 8.44 3.70 13.11
CA VAL A 51 7.75 2.54 12.52
C VAL A 51 7.54 1.42 13.54
N GLU A 52 8.52 1.20 14.42
CA GLU A 52 8.49 0.14 15.43
C GLU A 52 7.30 0.31 16.37
N ARG A 53 6.97 1.55 16.72
CA ARG A 53 5.85 1.83 17.63
C ARG A 53 4.51 1.79 16.90
N SER A 54 4.45 2.22 15.65
CA SER A 54 3.20 2.15 14.87
C SER A 54 2.78 0.72 14.53
N ALA A 55 3.73 -0.23 14.53
CA ALA A 55 3.46 -1.65 14.28
C ALA A 55 3.37 -2.53 15.53
N LEU A 56 3.78 -2.07 16.72
CA LEU A 56 3.78 -2.88 17.94
C LEU A 56 2.42 -2.83 18.68
N PRO A 57 1.68 -3.96 18.80
CA PRO A 57 0.42 -4.00 19.53
C PRO A 57 0.55 -3.51 20.97
N GLY A 58 -0.48 -2.79 21.44
CA GLY A 58 -0.56 -2.29 22.82
C GLY A 58 0.12 -0.94 23.05
N THR A 59 0.76 -0.35 22.04
CA THR A 59 1.22 1.05 22.11
C THR A 59 0.11 2.02 21.69
N ALA A 60 0.16 3.26 22.16
CA ALA A 60 -0.77 4.31 21.72
C ALA A 60 -0.67 4.57 20.21
N GLN A 61 0.55 4.59 19.66
CA GLN A 61 0.81 4.85 18.25
C GLN A 61 0.27 3.75 17.34
N HIS A 62 0.29 2.48 17.78
CA HIS A 62 -0.35 1.38 17.06
C HIS A 62 -1.86 1.60 16.93
N ALA A 63 -2.54 1.93 18.02
CA ALA A 63 -3.98 2.22 18.01
C ALA A 63 -4.31 3.45 17.16
N GLU A 64 -3.50 4.52 17.26
CA GLU A 64 -3.64 5.73 16.45
C GLU A 64 -3.40 5.45 14.96
N ALA A 65 -2.43 4.61 14.61
CA ALA A 65 -2.17 4.19 13.23
C ALA A 65 -3.36 3.42 12.65
N GLN A 66 -3.92 2.46 13.38
CA GLN A 66 -5.12 1.74 12.95
C GLN A 66 -6.31 2.71 12.77
N ALA A 67 -6.53 3.59 13.74
CA ALA A 67 -7.60 4.60 13.65
C ALA A 67 -7.40 5.55 12.46
N ALA A 68 -6.17 5.97 12.17
CA ALA A 68 -5.84 6.81 11.03
C ALA A 68 -6.14 6.10 9.69
N VAL A 69 -5.78 4.82 9.57
CA VAL A 69 -6.09 4.00 8.38
C VAL A 69 -7.60 3.84 8.21
N PHE A 70 -8.34 3.48 9.26
CA PHE A 70 -9.80 3.37 9.19
C PHE A 70 -10.47 4.68 8.79
N LYS A 71 -10.08 5.80 9.41
CA LYS A 71 -10.63 7.13 9.12
C LYS A 71 -10.34 7.55 7.68
N ALA A 72 -9.13 7.30 7.19
CA ALA A 72 -8.75 7.61 5.81
C ALA A 72 -9.50 6.74 4.80
N SER A 73 -9.59 5.43 5.03
CA SER A 73 -10.36 4.51 4.19
C SER A 73 -11.84 4.88 4.14
N ALA A 74 -12.44 5.25 5.27
CA ALA A 74 -13.82 5.73 5.30
C ALA A 74 -14.02 7.03 4.50
N ARG A 75 -13.04 7.96 4.54
CA ARG A 75 -13.08 9.19 3.74
C ARG A 75 -13.01 8.90 2.25
N VAL A 76 -12.09 8.06 1.80
CA VAL A 76 -11.99 7.66 0.38
C VAL A 76 -13.26 6.93 -0.04
N LYS A 77 -13.72 5.95 0.74
CA LYS A 77 -14.97 5.24 0.47
C LYS A 77 -16.14 6.21 0.32
N LYS A 78 -16.31 7.16 1.25
CA LYS A 78 -17.39 8.16 1.18
C LYS A 78 -17.34 9.00 -0.10
N SER A 79 -16.16 9.35 -0.61
CA SER A 79 -16.02 10.14 -1.82
C SER A 79 -16.25 9.34 -3.11
N VAL A 80 -15.90 8.05 -3.13
CA VAL A 80 -16.02 7.21 -4.33
C VAL A 80 -17.32 6.39 -4.39
N TRP A 81 -17.97 6.13 -3.25
CA TRP A 81 -19.16 5.27 -3.16
C TRP A 81 -20.31 5.71 -4.07
N PRO A 82 -20.68 7.01 -4.15
CA PRO A 82 -21.76 7.42 -5.05
C PRO A 82 -21.44 7.16 -6.54
N LYS A 83 -20.16 7.19 -6.94
CA LYS A 83 -19.74 6.86 -8.30
C LYS A 83 -19.83 5.36 -8.54
N HIS A 84 -19.40 4.57 -7.56
CA HIS A 84 -19.52 3.12 -7.58
C HIS A 84 -20.98 2.67 -7.73
N GLU A 85 -21.92 3.27 -7.00
CA GLU A 85 -23.37 2.98 -7.11
C GLU A 85 -23.95 3.30 -8.50
N ARG A 86 -23.30 4.20 -9.25
CA ARG A 86 -23.66 4.51 -10.65
C ARG A 86 -22.95 3.64 -11.67
N GLY A 87 -22.21 2.62 -11.24
CA GLY A 87 -21.48 1.71 -12.14
C GLY A 87 -20.17 2.25 -12.68
N ASP A 88 -19.56 3.26 -12.04
CA ASP A 88 -18.22 3.73 -12.42
C ASP A 88 -17.17 2.64 -12.12
N GLU A 89 -16.58 2.08 -13.18
CA GLU A 89 -15.60 1.00 -13.09
C GLU A 89 -14.32 1.41 -12.36
N ILE A 90 -13.88 2.67 -12.48
CA ILE A 90 -12.72 3.16 -11.73
C ILE A 90 -13.08 3.25 -10.25
N ALA A 91 -14.26 3.75 -9.91
CA ALA A 91 -14.72 3.79 -8.53
C ALA A 91 -14.81 2.38 -7.91
N LYS A 92 -15.30 1.38 -8.66
CA LYS A 92 -15.30 -0.03 -8.23
C LYS A 92 -13.89 -0.53 -7.92
N ARG A 93 -12.92 -0.27 -8.80
CA ARG A 93 -11.52 -0.66 -8.60
C ARG A 93 -10.88 0.07 -7.42
N VAL A 94 -11.23 1.33 -7.17
CA VAL A 94 -10.78 2.06 -5.97
C VAL A 94 -11.33 1.41 -4.69
N ILE A 95 -12.60 0.99 -4.67
CA ILE A 95 -13.18 0.27 -3.53
C ILE A 95 -12.47 -1.07 -3.30
N GLU A 96 -12.17 -1.81 -4.37
CA GLU A 96 -11.37 -3.04 -4.30
C GLU A 96 -9.96 -2.75 -3.75
N ALA A 97 -9.26 -1.75 -4.29
CA ALA A 97 -7.94 -1.35 -3.83
C ALA A 97 -7.92 -0.95 -2.34
N LEU A 98 -8.99 -0.31 -1.82
CA LEU A 98 -9.10 0.00 -0.39
C LEU A 98 -9.05 -1.24 0.50
N TRP A 99 -9.62 -2.37 0.04
CA TRP A 99 -9.58 -3.63 0.79
C TRP A 99 -8.14 -4.16 0.91
N HIS A 100 -7.41 -4.20 -0.21
CA HIS A 100 -6.03 -4.68 -0.23
C HIS A 100 -5.08 -3.72 0.49
N VAL A 101 -5.25 -2.40 0.31
CA VAL A 101 -4.47 -1.40 1.06
C VAL A 101 -4.74 -1.51 2.56
N GLY A 102 -5.99 -1.77 2.95
CA GLY A 102 -6.35 -2.06 4.34
C GLY A 102 -5.64 -3.30 4.88
N SER A 103 -5.55 -4.39 4.11
CA SER A 103 -4.87 -5.62 4.55
C SER A 103 -3.37 -5.43 4.78
N VAL A 104 -2.75 -4.49 4.05
CA VAL A 104 -1.36 -4.08 4.25
C VAL A 104 -1.21 -3.21 5.49
N LEU A 105 -1.99 -2.13 5.60
CA LEU A 105 -1.76 -1.09 6.60
C LEU A 105 -2.41 -1.40 7.96
N LEU A 106 -3.39 -2.30 8.06
CA LEU A 106 -3.99 -2.70 9.34
C LEU A 106 -3.29 -3.91 9.96
N SER A 107 -2.65 -4.77 9.16
CA SER A 107 -1.86 -5.89 9.66
C SER A 107 -0.53 -5.40 10.23
N ASP A 108 -0.22 -5.78 11.46
CA ASP A 108 0.97 -5.30 12.17
C ASP A 108 2.27 -5.76 11.50
N GLU A 109 2.33 -7.05 11.16
CA GLU A 109 3.46 -7.66 10.45
C GLU A 109 3.62 -7.07 9.04
N THR A 110 2.54 -7.01 8.26
CA THR A 110 2.60 -6.48 6.89
C THR A 110 2.94 -4.98 6.91
N ARG A 111 2.37 -4.19 7.84
CA ARG A 111 2.66 -2.76 8.01
C ARG A 111 4.14 -2.56 8.35
N LEU A 112 4.67 -3.31 9.31
CA LEU A 112 6.08 -3.25 9.69
C LEU A 112 6.98 -3.57 8.49
N TYR A 113 6.71 -4.68 7.80
CA TYR A 113 7.50 -5.08 6.63
C TYR A 113 7.43 -4.04 5.51
N PHE A 114 6.22 -3.58 5.18
CA PHE A 114 6.00 -2.55 4.17
C PHE A 114 6.79 -1.28 4.51
N MET A 115 6.66 -0.75 5.71
CA MET A 115 7.28 0.50 6.11
C MET A 115 8.80 0.42 6.27
N THR A 116 9.36 -0.74 6.64
CA THR A 116 10.81 -0.90 6.84
C THR A 116 11.55 -1.39 5.60
N LYS A 117 10.90 -2.12 4.70
CA LYS A 117 11.54 -2.77 3.54
C LYS A 117 11.09 -2.24 2.19
N VAL A 118 9.82 -1.87 2.07
CA VAL A 118 9.22 -1.51 0.77
C VAL A 118 9.16 0.01 0.60
N GLN A 119 8.54 0.73 1.55
CA GLN A 119 8.37 2.18 1.51
C GLN A 119 9.71 2.93 1.27
N PRO A 120 10.83 2.59 1.93
CA PRO A 120 12.11 3.28 1.68
C PRO A 120 12.65 3.05 0.26
N ARG A 121 12.37 1.88 -0.33
CA ARG A 121 12.77 1.58 -1.72
C ARG A 121 11.92 2.36 -2.73
N LEU A 122 10.63 2.56 -2.44
CA LEU A 122 9.73 3.36 -3.26
C LEU A 122 10.09 4.85 -3.24
N GLU A 123 10.53 5.37 -2.10
CA GLU A 123 11.00 6.76 -1.96
C GLU A 123 12.35 6.98 -2.68
N GLY A 124 13.14 5.91 -2.84
CA GLY A 124 14.41 5.93 -3.56
C GLY A 124 15.52 6.67 -2.82
N SER A 125 16.74 6.62 -3.37
CA SER A 125 17.84 7.46 -2.88
C SER A 125 17.65 8.90 -3.33
N ARG A 126 18.27 9.87 -2.63
CA ARG A 126 18.16 11.33 -2.91
C ARG A 126 18.38 11.71 -4.38
N TRP A 127 19.12 10.89 -5.13
CA TRP A 127 19.48 11.05 -6.54
C TRP A 127 18.46 10.49 -7.54
N TYR A 128 17.64 9.51 -7.12
CA TYR A 128 16.60 8.86 -7.93
C TYR A 128 15.19 9.14 -7.41
N LYS A 129 15.05 10.10 -6.47
CA LYS A 129 13.76 10.46 -5.88
C LYS A 129 12.74 10.76 -6.97
N ASN A 130 11.63 10.03 -6.91
CA ASN A 130 10.38 10.34 -7.61
C ASN A 130 10.38 10.20 -9.14
N THR A 131 11.24 9.38 -9.75
CA THR A 131 10.95 8.97 -11.14
C THR A 131 9.92 7.83 -11.12
N VAL A 132 8.87 7.99 -11.93
CA VAL A 132 7.81 6.99 -12.15
C VAL A 132 8.43 5.61 -12.43
N SER A 133 9.42 5.59 -13.31
CA SER A 133 10.13 4.39 -13.73
C SER A 133 10.83 3.66 -12.60
N HIS A 134 11.32 4.37 -11.57
CA HIS A 134 11.94 3.74 -10.40
C HIS A 134 10.91 2.99 -9.55
N ARG A 135 9.77 3.64 -9.25
CA ARG A 135 8.70 3.01 -8.46
C ARG A 135 8.14 1.77 -9.16
N ALA A 136 7.85 1.87 -10.45
CA ALA A 136 7.39 0.73 -11.25
C ALA A 136 8.40 -0.41 -11.26
N SER A 137 9.70 -0.11 -11.46
CA SER A 137 10.76 -1.11 -11.43
C SER A 137 10.88 -1.81 -10.07
N VAL A 138 10.80 -1.07 -8.95
CA VAL A 138 10.82 -1.64 -7.60
C VAL A 138 9.62 -2.57 -7.37
N ILE A 139 8.42 -2.15 -7.80
CA ILE A 139 7.20 -2.96 -7.64
C ILE A 139 7.29 -4.23 -8.48
N ARG A 140 7.60 -4.12 -9.78
CA ARG A 140 7.74 -5.29 -10.67
C ARG A 140 8.82 -6.25 -10.19
N GLY A 141 10.00 -5.74 -9.84
CA GLY A 141 11.09 -6.58 -9.33
C GLY A 141 10.78 -7.30 -8.02
N MET A 142 9.79 -6.84 -7.26
CA MET A 142 9.33 -7.48 -6.02
C MET A 142 8.12 -8.39 -6.24
N CYS A 143 7.23 -8.06 -7.16
CA CYS A 143 5.90 -8.66 -7.27
C CYS A 143 5.66 -9.47 -8.54
N GLN A 144 6.55 -9.44 -9.53
CA GLN A 144 6.34 -10.16 -10.79
C GLN A 144 6.11 -11.66 -10.56
N ASP A 145 6.98 -12.33 -9.79
CA ASP A 145 6.82 -13.77 -9.50
C ASP A 145 5.50 -14.09 -8.80
N VAL A 146 5.03 -13.19 -7.91
CA VAL A 146 3.75 -13.33 -7.23
C VAL A 146 2.61 -13.15 -8.24
N TRP A 147 2.66 -12.12 -9.07
CA TRP A 147 1.63 -11.87 -10.09
C TRP A 147 1.55 -13.01 -11.11
N ASP A 148 2.69 -13.52 -11.57
CA ASP A 148 2.77 -14.65 -12.51
C ASP A 148 2.15 -15.92 -11.91
N SER A 149 2.48 -16.23 -10.64
CA SER A 149 1.95 -17.41 -9.95
C SER A 149 0.43 -17.34 -9.70
N HIS A 150 -0.13 -16.13 -9.57
CA HIS A 150 -1.56 -15.90 -9.41
C HIS A 150 -2.30 -15.68 -10.74
N GLY A 151 -1.60 -15.57 -11.87
CA GLY A 151 -2.17 -15.30 -13.19
C GLY A 151 -2.79 -13.90 -13.30
N TRP A 152 -2.14 -12.89 -12.70
CA TRP A 152 -2.62 -11.51 -12.66
C TRP A 152 -2.05 -10.61 -13.76
N ASP A 153 -0.96 -11.02 -14.42
CA ASP A 153 -0.33 -10.30 -15.54
C ASP A 153 -0.96 -10.66 -16.91
#